data_AF-A0A1Q9R8Q6-F1
#
_entry.id   AF-A0A1Q9R8Q6-F1
#
_cell.length_a   1.000
_cell.length_b   1.000
_cell.length_c   1.000
_cell.angle_alpha   90.00
_cell.angle_beta   90.00
_cell.angle_gamma   90.00
#
_symmetry.space_group_name_H-M   'P 1'
#
loop_
_entity.id
_entity.type
_entity.pdbx_description
1 polymer ?
#
loop_
_entity_poly.entity_id
_entity_poly.type
_entity_poly.pdbx_seq_one_letter_code
_entity_poly.pdbx_strand_id
1 'polypeptide(L)'
;MALFLQKPVFWNTNHYIAPSGGFATSGYARENGYGHEEWNNSPRLLLRQGNQRYRVFHTDGAGNAPLVENAGQTFVFMTAAHNGILQLVGIAGNAVGLFDERLLPQRQQIVEKLALQDLWEEAWSVTKVRRIHEDDRHHFIRNWKQNLHRIPSWICPEEYFWWFDEPVTLDPRVLNGADKLASAGTSELDLALVGRIMDAVPQAQRGERWARLIDAIHCAPTEPVVASDRDALLEGSEPVTEQLTNLQARRGRGKFRQDLLANWGGACAVTGLACSEVLRASHIKPWAVATAAERLDPNNGLLLSANLDVLFYRGLISFDEQGQMLVSHWMSDVHRVALGLPRSLRWMTDALAVYLAYHRSEVFQH
;
A
#
# COMPACT_ATOMS: atom_id res chain seq x y z
N MET A 1 5.94 10.06 7.90
CA MET A 1 4.60 10.66 7.75
C MET A 1 4.09 10.15 6.44
N ALA A 2 2.95 9.46 6.41
CA ALA A 2 2.40 9.03 5.14
C ALA A 2 2.27 10.18 4.14
N LEU A 3 2.60 9.86 2.90
CA LEU A 3 2.61 10.81 1.81
C LEU A 3 1.34 10.62 1.00
N PHE A 4 0.51 11.66 0.90
CA PHE A 4 -0.72 11.63 0.11
C PHE A 4 -0.51 12.47 -1.14
N LEU A 5 -0.67 11.86 -2.31
CA LEU A 5 -0.44 12.49 -3.59
C LEU A 5 -1.73 12.48 -4.41
N GLN A 6 -2.09 13.64 -4.96
CA GLN A 6 -3.00 13.70 -6.09
C GLN A 6 -2.20 13.61 -7.39
N LYS A 7 -2.66 12.73 -8.28
CA LYS A 7 -2.07 12.49 -9.60
C LYS A 7 -3.12 12.66 -10.69
N PRO A 8 -3.01 13.70 -11.53
CA PRO A 8 -3.75 13.76 -12.77
C PRO A 8 -3.36 12.56 -13.65
N VAL A 9 -4.35 11.85 -14.19
CA VAL A 9 -4.17 10.83 -15.24
C VAL A 9 -5.04 11.18 -16.43
N PHE A 10 -4.62 10.77 -17.61
CA PHE A 10 -5.37 10.91 -18.84
C PHE A 10 -6.73 10.21 -18.75
N TRP A 11 -7.78 10.88 -19.22
CA TRP A 11 -9.13 10.31 -19.24
C TRP A 11 -9.22 9.16 -20.26
N ASN A 12 -9.79 8.04 -19.83
CA ASN A 12 -9.92 6.84 -20.66
C ASN A 12 -11.35 6.28 -20.57
N THR A 13 -12.01 6.16 -21.73
CA THR A 13 -13.39 5.64 -21.83
C THR A 13 -13.48 4.11 -21.80
N ASN A 14 -12.35 3.42 -21.87
CA ASN A 14 -12.24 1.96 -21.79
C ASN A 14 -11.92 1.49 -20.36
N HIS A 15 -12.37 2.26 -19.36
CA HIS A 15 -12.18 1.97 -17.93
C HIS A 15 -10.73 1.65 -17.53
N TYR A 16 -9.76 2.21 -18.26
CA TYR A 16 -8.32 2.03 -18.03
C TYR A 16 -7.86 0.57 -18.15
N ILE A 17 -8.55 -0.23 -18.97
CA ILE A 17 -8.18 -1.61 -19.29
C ILE A 17 -7.25 -1.67 -20.51
N ALA A 18 -7.44 -0.73 -21.46
CA ALA A 18 -6.66 -0.58 -22.68
C ALA A 18 -6.82 0.87 -23.22
N PRO A 19 -5.98 1.31 -24.18
CA PRO A 19 -6.06 2.64 -24.76
C PRO A 19 -7.43 2.92 -25.40
N SER A 20 -7.95 4.10 -25.12
CA SER A 20 -9.27 4.54 -25.58
C SER A 20 -9.24 5.34 -26.88
N GLY A 21 -8.06 5.84 -27.26
CA GLY A 21 -7.91 6.77 -28.38
C GLY A 21 -8.46 8.18 -28.08
N GLY A 22 -8.68 8.51 -26.80
CA GLY A 22 -9.16 9.81 -26.36
C GLY A 22 -8.26 10.98 -26.81
N PHE A 23 -8.75 12.21 -26.63
CA PHE A 23 -8.00 13.43 -26.96
C PHE A 23 -7.23 13.96 -25.76
N ALA A 24 -5.89 13.90 -25.83
CA ALA A 24 -4.99 14.57 -24.91
C ALA A 24 -4.58 15.95 -25.45
N THR A 25 -4.54 16.95 -24.58
CA THR A 25 -4.13 18.32 -24.92
C THR A 25 -2.63 18.57 -24.72
N SER A 26 -1.93 17.70 -24.00
CA SER A 26 -0.50 17.82 -23.65
C SER A 26 0.14 16.47 -23.30
N GLY A 27 1.46 16.44 -23.19
CA GLY A 27 2.23 15.28 -22.70
C GLY A 27 2.29 14.11 -23.67
N TYR A 28 2.72 12.95 -23.15
CA TYR A 28 2.99 11.73 -23.94
C TYR A 28 1.77 11.27 -24.74
N ALA A 29 0.57 11.34 -24.15
CA ALA A 29 -0.68 10.96 -24.80
C ALA A 29 -1.03 11.85 -26.00
N ARG A 30 -0.64 13.12 -26.00
CA ARG A 30 -0.81 14.01 -27.16
C ARG A 30 0.15 13.62 -28.28
N GLU A 31 1.39 13.30 -27.92
CA GLU A 31 2.48 13.01 -28.86
C GLU A 31 2.35 11.65 -29.53
N ASN A 32 1.83 10.65 -28.82
CA ASN A 32 1.79 9.26 -29.30
C ASN A 32 0.35 8.74 -29.52
N GLY A 33 -0.67 9.50 -29.11
CA GLY A 33 -2.08 9.11 -29.25
C GLY A 33 -2.61 8.17 -28.16
N TYR A 34 -1.78 7.81 -27.19
CA TYR A 34 -2.13 6.99 -26.02
C TYR A 34 -1.26 7.34 -24.81
N GLY A 35 -1.76 7.11 -23.61
CA GLY A 35 -1.03 7.25 -22.35
C GLY A 35 -0.71 5.90 -21.69
N HIS A 36 0.46 5.77 -21.05
CA HIS A 36 0.82 4.56 -20.30
C HIS A 36 -0.10 4.27 -19.11
N GLU A 37 -0.75 5.30 -18.58
CA GLU A 37 -1.74 5.20 -17.50
C GLU A 37 -3.07 4.59 -17.95
N GLU A 38 -3.33 4.48 -19.27
CA GLU A 38 -4.56 3.88 -19.82
C GLU A 38 -4.73 2.39 -19.54
N TRP A 39 -3.74 1.75 -18.91
CA TRP A 39 -3.80 0.37 -18.44
C TRP A 39 -3.89 0.23 -16.91
N ASN A 40 -4.00 1.32 -16.15
CA ASN A 40 -3.93 1.26 -14.68
C ASN A 40 -4.98 0.32 -14.04
N ASN A 41 -6.12 0.09 -14.69
CA ASN A 41 -7.13 -0.86 -14.24
C ASN A 41 -7.01 -2.26 -14.89
N SER A 42 -6.15 -2.43 -15.90
CA SER A 42 -6.01 -3.69 -16.64
C SER A 42 -5.62 -4.87 -15.72
N PRO A 43 -6.23 -6.06 -15.90
CA PRO A 43 -5.82 -7.27 -15.18
C PRO A 43 -4.40 -7.70 -15.53
N ARG A 44 -3.84 -7.25 -16.66
CA ARG A 44 -2.44 -7.50 -17.06
C ARG A 44 -1.42 -6.87 -16.12
N LEU A 45 -1.82 -5.87 -15.33
CA LEU A 45 -0.97 -5.20 -14.34
C LEU A 45 -1.12 -5.78 -12.93
N LEU A 46 -1.62 -7.01 -12.83
CA LEU A 46 -1.67 -7.78 -11.59
C LEU A 46 -0.44 -8.68 -11.48
N LEU A 47 0.47 -8.34 -10.57
CA LEU A 47 1.65 -9.14 -10.26
C LEU A 47 1.36 -10.11 -9.10
N ARG A 48 1.70 -11.38 -9.31
CA ARG A 48 1.58 -12.44 -8.30
C ARG A 48 2.96 -12.89 -7.85
N GLN A 49 3.18 -12.97 -6.54
CA GLN A 49 4.41 -13.48 -5.94
C GLN A 49 4.00 -14.41 -4.79
N GLY A 50 4.06 -15.73 -5.03
CA GLY A 50 3.49 -16.72 -4.11
C GLY A 50 1.99 -16.49 -3.89
N ASN A 51 1.56 -16.43 -2.63
CA ASN A 51 0.16 -16.15 -2.25
C ASN A 51 -0.18 -14.65 -2.22
N GLN A 52 0.77 -13.76 -2.50
CA GLN A 52 0.55 -12.32 -2.45
C GLN A 52 0.25 -11.75 -3.83
N ARG A 53 -0.56 -10.68 -3.83
CA ARG A 53 -1.02 -9.99 -5.04
C ARG A 53 -0.72 -8.51 -4.95
N TYR A 54 -0.13 -7.99 -6.02
CA TYR A 54 0.29 -6.60 -6.14
C TYR A 54 -0.32 -5.99 -7.38
N ARG A 55 -0.76 -4.73 -7.27
CA ARG A 55 -1.12 -3.92 -8.42
C ARG A 55 0.06 -3.05 -8.79
N VAL A 56 0.39 -3.14 -10.06
CA VAL A 56 1.39 -2.33 -10.71
C VAL A 56 0.62 -1.26 -11.51
N PHE A 57 1.10 -0.03 -11.58
CA PHE A 57 0.42 1.02 -12.33
C PHE A 57 1.40 2.12 -12.75
N HIS A 58 0.92 3.01 -13.63
CA HIS A 58 1.71 4.11 -14.17
C HIS A 58 1.02 5.45 -13.93
N THR A 59 1.81 6.42 -13.47
CA THR A 59 1.51 7.85 -13.61
C THR A 59 2.75 8.56 -14.10
N ASP A 60 2.59 9.70 -14.77
CA ASP A 60 3.71 10.50 -15.22
C ASP A 60 4.36 11.30 -14.08
N GLY A 61 5.65 11.02 -13.85
CA GLY A 61 6.51 11.71 -12.89
C GLY A 61 6.03 11.68 -11.43
N ALA A 62 6.82 12.25 -10.54
CA ALA A 62 6.41 12.51 -9.16
C ALA A 62 6.86 13.83 -8.55
N GLY A 63 7.40 14.74 -9.38
CA GLY A 63 7.97 15.98 -8.88
C GLY A 63 9.08 15.69 -7.86
N ASN A 64 9.15 16.53 -6.82
CA ASN A 64 10.13 16.40 -5.73
C ASN A 64 9.59 15.63 -4.52
N ALA A 65 8.51 14.87 -4.70
CA ALA A 65 7.90 14.15 -3.59
C ALA A 65 8.89 13.12 -3.00
N PRO A 66 9.01 13.01 -1.66
CA PRO A 66 9.96 12.13 -0.99
C PRO A 66 9.50 10.66 -1.02
N LEU A 67 9.48 10.06 -2.21
CA LEU A 67 8.87 8.76 -2.46
C LEU A 67 9.61 7.61 -1.78
N VAL A 68 10.93 7.70 -1.74
CA VAL A 68 11.77 6.65 -1.17
C VAL A 68 11.63 6.65 0.36
N GLU A 69 11.64 7.82 0.99
CA GLU A 69 11.40 8.00 2.42
C GLU A 69 10.00 7.54 2.85
N ASN A 70 9.06 7.47 1.91
CA ASN A 70 7.67 7.07 2.13
C ASN A 70 7.28 5.79 1.38
N ALA A 71 8.27 4.95 1.04
CA ALA A 71 8.05 3.66 0.44
C ALA A 71 7.11 2.80 1.31
N GLY A 72 6.06 2.26 0.69
CA GLY A 72 5.05 1.45 1.40
C GLY A 72 4.12 2.26 2.32
N GLN A 73 4.18 3.60 2.25
CA GLN A 73 3.36 4.55 3.01
C GLN A 73 2.85 5.70 2.14
N THR A 74 2.96 5.56 0.82
CA THR A 74 2.48 6.56 -0.12
C THR A 74 1.07 6.19 -0.57
N PHE A 75 0.17 7.16 -0.58
CA PHE A 75 -1.19 7.04 -1.08
C PHE A 75 -1.33 7.90 -2.33
N VAL A 76 -1.79 7.31 -3.43
CA VAL A 76 -1.91 7.97 -4.72
C VAL A 76 -3.39 8.04 -5.11
N PHE A 77 -3.93 9.25 -5.06
CA PHE A 77 -5.28 9.59 -5.50
C PHE A 77 -5.24 10.00 -6.97
N MET A 78 -5.66 9.09 -7.85
CA MET A 78 -5.64 9.29 -9.28
C MET A 78 -6.93 9.99 -9.71
N THR A 79 -6.78 11.15 -10.34
CA THR A 79 -7.90 11.95 -10.81
C THR A 79 -7.82 12.19 -12.31
N ALA A 80 -8.95 12.18 -12.99
CA ALA A 80 -9.02 12.50 -14.41
C ALA A 80 -9.97 13.67 -14.65
N ALA A 81 -9.55 14.62 -15.49
CA ALA A 81 -10.37 15.74 -15.91
C ALA A 81 -10.87 15.53 -17.34
N HIS A 82 -12.17 15.68 -17.58
CA HIS A 82 -12.77 15.63 -18.91
C HIS A 82 -14.06 16.44 -18.93
N ASN A 83 -14.36 17.11 -20.06
CA ASN A 83 -15.60 17.88 -20.24
C ASN A 83 -15.91 18.89 -19.10
N GLY A 84 -14.87 19.47 -18.48
CA GLY A 84 -15.02 20.39 -17.36
C GLY A 84 -15.32 19.73 -16.00
N ILE A 85 -15.34 18.40 -15.94
CA ILE A 85 -15.57 17.60 -14.73
C ILE A 85 -14.22 17.03 -14.26
N LEU A 86 -13.98 17.06 -12.95
CA LEU A 86 -12.88 16.37 -12.29
C LEU A 86 -13.43 15.12 -11.58
N GLN A 87 -12.84 13.96 -11.84
CA GLN A 87 -13.26 12.71 -11.21
C GLN A 87 -12.10 12.01 -10.53
N LEU A 88 -12.34 11.42 -9.37
CA LEU A 88 -11.49 10.42 -8.76
C LEU A 88 -11.75 9.08 -9.45
N VAL A 89 -10.73 8.56 -10.11
CA VAL A 89 -10.83 7.32 -10.91
C VAL A 89 -10.17 6.13 -10.22
N GLY A 90 -9.21 6.37 -9.33
CA GLY A 90 -8.64 5.32 -8.51
C GLY A 90 -7.83 5.82 -7.33
N ILE A 91 -7.58 4.92 -6.37
CA ILE A 91 -6.74 5.14 -5.20
C ILE A 91 -5.78 3.96 -5.08
N ALA A 92 -4.50 4.22 -4.86
CA ALA A 92 -3.52 3.21 -4.48
C ALA A 92 -2.93 3.57 -3.11
N GLY A 93 -3.14 2.73 -2.10
CA GLY A 93 -2.57 2.90 -0.76
C GLY A 93 -1.31 2.06 -0.54
N ASN A 94 -0.46 2.48 0.40
CA ASN A 94 0.80 1.81 0.74
C ASN A 94 1.68 1.51 -0.50
N ALA A 95 1.71 2.45 -1.44
CA ALA A 95 2.45 2.33 -2.70
C ALA A 95 3.95 2.62 -2.51
N VAL A 96 4.74 2.07 -3.44
CA VAL A 96 6.15 2.40 -3.66
C VAL A 96 6.28 2.98 -5.06
N GLY A 97 6.89 4.17 -5.15
CA GLY A 97 7.24 4.76 -6.42
C GLY A 97 8.55 4.19 -6.97
N LEU A 98 8.55 3.82 -8.23
CA LEU A 98 9.67 3.16 -8.92
C LEU A 98 10.45 4.13 -9.83
N PHE A 99 10.42 5.43 -9.52
CA PHE A 99 10.99 6.48 -10.36
C PHE A 99 12.51 6.58 -10.27
N ASP A 100 13.10 6.15 -9.15
CA ASP A 100 14.55 6.18 -8.94
C ASP A 100 15.27 5.29 -9.98
N GLU A 101 16.35 5.77 -10.56
CA GLU A 101 17.12 5.03 -11.57
C GLU A 101 17.72 3.74 -11.00
N ARG A 102 18.02 3.70 -9.70
CA ARG A 102 18.51 2.49 -9.02
C ARG A 102 17.47 1.38 -8.98
N LEU A 103 16.18 1.71 -9.13
CA LEU A 103 15.07 0.76 -9.21
C LEU A 103 14.80 0.28 -10.65
N LEU A 104 15.57 0.73 -11.65
CA LEU A 104 15.42 0.31 -13.04
C LEU A 104 15.49 -1.22 -13.24
N PRO A 105 16.44 -1.96 -12.63
CA PRO A 105 16.48 -3.42 -12.77
C PRO A 105 15.20 -4.09 -12.25
N GLN A 106 14.65 -3.60 -11.15
CA GLN A 106 13.40 -4.12 -10.57
C GLN A 106 12.19 -3.85 -11.48
N ARG A 107 12.13 -2.67 -12.12
CA ARG A 107 11.10 -2.36 -13.12
C ARG A 107 11.19 -3.29 -14.33
N GLN A 108 12.39 -3.55 -14.84
CA GLN A 108 12.60 -4.47 -15.96
C GLN A 108 12.12 -5.88 -15.63
N GLN A 109 12.41 -6.37 -14.42
CA GLN A 109 11.88 -7.67 -13.97
C GLN A 109 10.34 -7.69 -13.90
N ILE A 110 9.69 -6.59 -13.49
CA ILE A 110 8.23 -6.50 -13.49
C ILE A 110 7.68 -6.53 -14.92
N VAL A 111 8.29 -5.78 -15.83
CA VAL A 111 7.94 -5.77 -17.27
C VAL A 111 7.98 -7.19 -17.84
N GLU A 112 9.06 -7.92 -17.58
CA GLU A 112 9.25 -9.30 -18.06
C GLU A 112 8.20 -10.24 -17.45
N LYS A 113 8.03 -10.22 -16.12
CA LYS A 113 7.07 -11.08 -15.40
C LYS A 113 5.63 -10.89 -15.87
N LEU A 114 5.25 -9.66 -16.23
CA LEU A 114 3.89 -9.32 -16.66
C LEU A 114 3.71 -9.31 -18.19
N ALA A 115 4.76 -9.63 -18.95
CA ALA A 115 4.79 -9.52 -20.40
C ALA A 115 4.27 -8.15 -20.90
N LEU A 116 4.70 -7.05 -20.25
CA LEU A 116 4.22 -5.71 -20.58
C LEU A 116 4.72 -5.24 -21.95
N GLN A 117 5.75 -5.89 -22.49
CA GLN A 117 6.18 -5.64 -23.86
C GLN A 117 5.00 -5.75 -24.82
N ASP A 118 4.09 -6.70 -24.67
CA ASP A 118 3.03 -6.97 -25.66
C ASP A 118 1.87 -5.97 -25.63
N LEU A 119 1.85 -5.00 -24.69
CA LEU A 119 0.82 -3.95 -24.65
C LEU A 119 0.87 -3.02 -25.86
N TRP A 120 1.98 -3.01 -26.61
CA TRP A 120 2.10 -2.23 -27.85
C TRP A 120 1.04 -2.62 -28.88
N GLU A 121 0.58 -3.88 -28.90
CA GLU A 121 -0.43 -4.35 -29.85
C GLU A 121 -1.78 -3.66 -29.62
N GLU A 122 -2.16 -3.52 -28.35
CA GLU A 122 -3.38 -2.81 -27.94
C GLU A 122 -3.29 -1.33 -28.31
N ALA A 123 -2.13 -0.69 -28.07
CA ALA A 123 -1.88 0.68 -28.49
C ALA A 123 -1.96 0.85 -30.01
N TRP A 124 -1.33 -0.04 -30.77
CA TRP A 124 -1.32 -0.02 -32.24
C TRP A 124 -2.70 -0.30 -32.85
N SER A 125 -3.58 -1.02 -32.14
CA SER A 125 -4.96 -1.26 -32.59
C SER A 125 -5.79 0.02 -32.69
N VAL A 126 -5.41 1.07 -31.95
CA VAL A 126 -6.09 2.36 -31.97
C VAL A 126 -5.77 3.11 -33.27
N THR A 127 -6.79 3.36 -34.09
CA THR A 127 -6.66 4.08 -35.37
C THR A 127 -5.96 5.43 -35.26
N LYS A 128 -6.16 6.16 -34.15
CA LYS A 128 -5.49 7.43 -33.90
C LYS A 128 -3.97 7.29 -33.73
N VAL A 129 -3.53 6.26 -33.00
CA VAL A 129 -2.10 5.96 -32.80
C VAL A 129 -1.46 5.66 -34.15
N ARG A 130 -2.07 4.79 -34.96
CA ARG A 130 -1.59 4.50 -36.33
C ARG A 130 -1.43 5.76 -37.18
N ARG A 131 -2.42 6.65 -37.17
CA ARG A 131 -2.36 7.92 -37.92
C ARG A 131 -1.25 8.85 -37.45
N ILE A 132 -1.03 8.98 -36.15
CA ILE A 132 0.04 9.81 -35.57
C ILE A 132 1.42 9.28 -35.99
N HIS A 133 1.55 7.96 -36.10
CA HIS A 133 2.78 7.30 -36.51
C HIS A 133 2.81 6.96 -38.01
N GLU A 134 1.95 7.57 -38.84
CA GLU A 134 1.92 7.40 -40.30
C GLU A 134 1.85 5.94 -40.76
N ASP A 135 1.18 5.08 -39.98
CA ASP A 135 1.11 3.61 -40.17
C ASP A 135 2.49 2.90 -40.19
N ASP A 136 3.58 3.58 -39.75
CA ASP A 136 4.91 2.97 -39.57
C ASP A 136 5.00 2.17 -38.27
N ARG A 137 4.52 0.93 -38.34
CA ARG A 137 4.57 -0.04 -37.25
C ARG A 137 5.99 -0.31 -36.76
N HIS A 138 7.00 -0.31 -37.65
CA HIS A 138 8.37 -0.63 -37.28
C HIS A 138 9.00 0.49 -36.45
N HIS A 139 8.78 1.74 -36.84
CA HIS A 139 9.19 2.89 -36.04
C HIS A 139 8.48 2.92 -34.69
N PHE A 140 7.17 2.68 -34.66
CA PHE A 140 6.39 2.61 -33.42
C PHE A 140 6.95 1.56 -32.44
N ILE A 141 7.16 0.32 -32.89
CA ILE A 141 7.69 -0.75 -32.03
C ILE A 141 9.09 -0.42 -31.51
N ARG A 142 9.94 0.21 -32.32
CA ARG A 142 11.28 0.64 -31.87
C ARG A 142 11.17 1.68 -30.75
N ASN A 143 10.31 2.68 -30.90
CA ASN A 143 10.06 3.71 -29.89
C ASN A 143 9.44 3.10 -28.61
N TRP A 144 8.47 2.19 -28.76
CA TRP A 144 7.87 1.45 -27.65
C TRP A 144 8.93 0.73 -26.81
N LYS A 145 9.81 -0.05 -27.46
CA LYS A 145 10.87 -0.80 -26.77
C LYS A 145 11.85 0.12 -26.02
N GLN A 146 12.14 1.30 -26.56
CA GLN A 146 13.00 2.28 -25.88
C GLN A 146 12.34 2.85 -24.63
N ASN A 147 11.01 3.01 -24.62
CA ASN A 147 10.26 3.59 -23.51
C ASN A 147 9.67 2.56 -22.54
N LEU A 148 9.74 1.26 -22.85
CA LEU A 148 9.08 0.21 -22.07
C LEU A 148 9.49 0.21 -20.59
N HIS A 149 10.76 0.52 -20.29
CA HIS A 149 11.27 0.62 -18.92
C HIS A 149 10.64 1.75 -18.07
N ARG A 150 9.92 2.67 -18.71
CA ARG A 150 9.15 3.72 -18.03
C ARG A 150 7.83 3.18 -17.46
N ILE A 151 7.40 2.00 -17.90
CA ILE A 151 6.20 1.30 -17.41
C ILE A 151 6.67 0.05 -16.66
N PRO A 152 6.35 -0.11 -15.37
CA PRO A 152 5.50 0.73 -14.52
C PRO A 152 6.27 1.76 -13.70
N SER A 153 5.55 2.75 -13.15
CA SER A 153 6.12 3.74 -12.22
C SER A 153 5.70 3.55 -10.77
N TRP A 154 4.76 2.64 -10.48
CA TRP A 154 4.31 2.34 -9.12
C TRP A 154 4.00 0.86 -8.92
N ILE A 155 4.09 0.44 -7.66
CA ILE A 155 3.58 -0.85 -7.18
C ILE A 155 2.94 -0.68 -5.79
N CYS A 156 1.84 -1.36 -5.54
CA CYS A 156 1.19 -1.44 -4.22
C CYS A 156 0.56 -2.82 -4.02
N PRO A 157 0.27 -3.23 -2.77
CA PRO A 157 -0.56 -4.42 -2.55
C PRO A 157 -1.95 -4.22 -3.14
N GLU A 158 -2.50 -5.27 -3.74
CA GLU A 158 -3.80 -5.20 -4.42
C GLU A 158 -4.95 -4.83 -3.49
N GLU A 159 -4.90 -5.24 -2.22
CA GLU A 159 -5.95 -4.97 -1.24
C GLU A 159 -6.15 -3.48 -0.93
N TYR A 160 -5.14 -2.64 -1.23
CA TYR A 160 -5.21 -1.17 -1.11
C TYR A 160 -5.26 -0.48 -2.48
N PHE A 161 -5.49 -1.22 -3.55
CA PHE A 161 -5.73 -0.65 -4.88
C PHE A 161 -7.21 -0.68 -5.20
N TRP A 162 -7.79 0.49 -5.42
CA TRP A 162 -9.20 0.63 -5.77
C TRP A 162 -9.35 1.47 -7.02
N TRP A 163 -9.71 0.82 -8.12
CA TRP A 163 -10.24 1.51 -9.29
C TRP A 163 -11.76 1.58 -9.18
N PHE A 164 -12.34 2.76 -9.41
CA PHE A 164 -13.79 2.95 -9.28
C PHE A 164 -14.50 2.45 -10.55
N ASP A 165 -15.52 1.62 -10.38
CA ASP A 165 -16.40 1.21 -11.48
C ASP A 165 -17.18 2.44 -12.00
N GLU A 166 -17.66 3.26 -11.06
CA GLU A 166 -18.26 4.57 -11.31
C GLU A 166 -17.39 5.66 -10.67
N PRO A 167 -16.60 6.42 -11.44
CA PRO A 167 -15.72 7.47 -10.93
C PRO A 167 -16.46 8.51 -10.09
N VAL A 168 -15.84 8.95 -8.99
CA VAL A 168 -16.45 9.90 -8.06
C VAL A 168 -16.18 11.31 -8.54
N THR A 169 -17.23 12.09 -8.79
CA THR A 169 -17.09 13.51 -9.17
C THR A 169 -16.60 14.31 -7.96
N LEU A 170 -15.52 15.06 -8.15
CA LEU A 170 -14.94 15.93 -7.13
C LEU A 170 -15.25 17.39 -7.48
N ASP A 171 -15.79 18.14 -6.52
CA ASP A 171 -15.92 19.59 -6.62
C ASP A 171 -14.80 20.27 -5.83
N PRO A 172 -13.78 20.84 -6.49
CA PRO A 172 -12.71 21.57 -5.82
C PRO A 172 -13.20 22.64 -4.85
N ARG A 173 -14.26 23.39 -5.20
CA ARG A 173 -14.74 24.49 -4.36
C ARG A 173 -15.29 23.97 -3.03
N VAL A 174 -15.94 22.81 -3.05
CA VAL A 174 -16.41 22.12 -1.84
C VAL A 174 -15.23 21.51 -1.06
N LEU A 175 -14.24 20.97 -1.76
CA LEU A 175 -13.13 20.24 -1.15
C LEU A 175 -12.04 21.13 -0.56
N ASN A 176 -11.70 22.26 -1.16
CA ASN A 176 -10.61 23.12 -0.69
C ASN A 176 -10.89 24.62 -0.84
N GLY A 177 -12.10 25.01 -1.25
CA GLY A 177 -12.47 26.42 -1.45
C GLY A 177 -11.85 27.07 -2.68
N ALA A 178 -11.11 26.32 -3.51
CA ALA A 178 -10.46 26.84 -4.72
C ALA A 178 -11.14 26.32 -5.99
N ASP A 179 -10.83 26.95 -7.13
CA ASP A 179 -11.35 26.52 -8.43
C ASP A 179 -10.72 25.21 -8.95
N LYS A 180 -9.62 24.76 -8.33
CA LYS A 180 -8.90 23.54 -8.71
C LYS A 180 -8.49 22.77 -7.46
N LEU A 181 -8.59 21.45 -7.53
CA LEU A 181 -8.17 20.57 -6.44
C LEU A 181 -6.64 20.63 -6.28
N ALA A 182 -5.93 20.71 -7.41
CA ALA A 182 -4.50 20.88 -7.46
C ALA A 182 -4.03 21.38 -8.85
N SER A 183 -2.72 21.61 -8.99
CA SER A 183 -2.08 22.01 -10.24
C SER A 183 -2.15 20.89 -11.31
N ALA A 184 -1.77 21.18 -12.56
CA ALA A 184 -1.80 20.20 -13.66
C ALA A 184 -0.84 19.00 -13.50
N GLY A 185 -0.06 18.96 -12.41
CA GLY A 185 0.91 17.90 -12.11
C GLY A 185 0.67 17.24 -10.75
N THR A 186 1.71 16.56 -10.25
CA THR A 186 1.68 15.92 -8.93
C THR A 186 1.53 16.96 -7.84
N SER A 187 0.59 16.76 -6.93
CA SER A 187 0.38 17.65 -5.79
C SER A 187 0.26 16.85 -4.50
N GLU A 188 0.91 17.31 -3.43
CA GLU A 188 0.75 16.72 -2.10
C GLU A 188 -0.59 17.17 -1.49
N LEU A 189 -1.25 16.24 -0.80
CA LEU A 189 -2.50 16.46 -0.10
C LEU A 189 -2.26 16.42 1.40
N ASP A 190 -2.86 17.36 2.14
CA ASP A 190 -2.94 17.23 3.59
C ASP A 190 -4.02 16.21 4.00
N LEU A 191 -3.92 15.72 5.24
CA LEU A 191 -4.83 14.71 5.76
C LEU A 191 -6.28 15.18 5.83
N ALA A 192 -6.54 16.48 6.03
CA ALA A 192 -7.89 17.02 6.09
C ALA A 192 -8.56 16.99 4.71
N LEU A 193 -7.83 17.34 3.65
CA LEU A 193 -8.29 17.25 2.27
C LEU A 193 -8.48 15.80 1.84
N VAL A 194 -7.58 14.89 2.25
CA VAL A 194 -7.77 13.44 2.07
C VAL A 194 -9.08 12.98 2.70
N GLY A 195 -9.37 13.38 3.93
CA GLY A 195 -10.64 13.08 4.60
C GLY A 195 -11.85 13.54 3.79
N ARG A 196 -11.84 14.80 3.33
CA ARG A 196 -12.93 15.36 2.50
C ARG A 196 -13.09 14.64 1.15
N ILE A 197 -11.99 14.23 0.50
CA ILE A 197 -12.04 13.42 -0.73
C ILE A 197 -12.68 12.06 -0.45
N MET A 198 -12.27 11.39 0.63
CA MET A 198 -12.83 10.09 1.02
C MET A 198 -14.31 10.18 1.43
N ASP A 199 -14.73 11.31 2.01
CA ASP A 199 -16.13 11.61 2.34
C ASP A 199 -16.97 11.96 1.10
N ALA A 200 -16.36 12.46 0.03
CA ALA A 200 -17.07 12.68 -1.24
C ALA A 200 -17.47 11.36 -1.92
N VAL A 201 -16.85 10.23 -1.56
CA VAL A 201 -17.24 8.91 -2.07
C VAL A 201 -18.67 8.57 -1.61
N PRO A 202 -19.60 8.27 -2.54
CA PRO A 202 -20.99 7.98 -2.20
C PRO A 202 -21.11 6.78 -1.26
N GLN A 203 -22.02 6.85 -0.28
CA GLN A 203 -22.20 5.77 0.71
C GLN A 203 -22.46 4.40 0.06
N ALA A 204 -23.18 4.36 -1.07
CA ALA A 204 -23.45 3.14 -1.82
C ALA A 204 -22.18 2.46 -2.40
N GLN A 205 -21.09 3.22 -2.59
CA GLN A 205 -19.81 2.71 -3.07
C GLN A 205 -18.85 2.33 -1.92
N ARG A 206 -19.17 2.66 -0.66
CA ARG A 206 -18.30 2.42 0.51
C ARG A 206 -18.38 0.96 0.98
N GLY A 207 -17.71 0.08 0.25
CA GLY A 207 -17.54 -1.33 0.60
C GLY A 207 -16.23 -1.63 1.33
N GLU A 208 -15.81 -2.89 1.26
CA GLU A 208 -14.59 -3.40 1.91
C GLU A 208 -13.31 -2.63 1.50
N ARG A 209 -13.18 -2.28 0.21
CA ARG A 209 -12.02 -1.50 -0.29
C ARG A 209 -11.92 -0.13 0.34
N TRP A 210 -13.05 0.56 0.49
CA TRP A 210 -13.12 1.86 1.17
C TRP A 210 -12.69 1.72 2.63
N ALA A 211 -13.23 0.73 3.34
CA ALA A 211 -12.89 0.46 4.74
C ALA A 211 -11.38 0.17 4.92
N ARG A 212 -10.79 -0.67 4.06
CA ARG A 212 -9.35 -0.97 4.09
C ARG A 212 -8.48 0.26 3.83
N LEU A 213 -8.87 1.11 2.87
CA LEU A 213 -8.14 2.34 2.58
C LEU A 213 -8.23 3.34 3.73
N ILE A 214 -9.42 3.53 4.32
CA ILE A 214 -9.61 4.38 5.50
C ILE A 214 -8.77 3.89 6.68
N ASP A 215 -8.79 2.59 6.97
CA ASP A 215 -7.95 1.99 8.02
C ASP A 215 -6.45 2.21 7.75
N ALA A 216 -6.04 2.02 6.50
CA ALA A 216 -4.66 2.25 6.09
C ALA A 216 -4.24 3.72 6.26
N ILE A 217 -5.11 4.67 5.89
CA ILE A 217 -4.88 6.12 6.04
C ILE A 217 -4.78 6.50 7.51
N HIS A 218 -5.75 6.09 8.34
CA HIS A 218 -5.79 6.46 9.76
C HIS A 218 -4.65 5.90 10.57
N CYS A 219 -4.22 4.69 10.23
CA CYS A 219 -3.15 4.04 10.95
C CYS A 219 -1.78 4.25 10.27
N ALA A 220 -1.71 5.10 9.25
CA ALA A 220 -0.50 5.34 8.50
C ALA A 220 0.60 5.93 9.42
N PRO A 221 1.88 5.53 9.26
CA PRO A 221 2.93 5.98 10.16
C PRO A 221 3.20 7.48 10.05
N THR A 222 3.42 8.12 11.20
CA THR A 222 3.79 9.55 11.28
C THR A 222 5.27 9.77 10.99
N GLU A 223 6.10 8.73 11.06
CA GLU A 223 7.54 8.78 10.79
C GLU A 223 7.88 8.23 9.39
N PRO A 224 8.93 8.73 8.72
CA PRO A 224 9.43 8.15 7.48
C PRO A 224 9.88 6.69 7.64
N VAL A 225 10.12 6.01 6.53
CA VAL A 225 10.85 4.74 6.53
C VAL A 225 12.25 4.98 7.12
N VAL A 226 12.71 4.06 7.98
CA VAL A 226 14.07 4.16 8.56
C VAL A 226 15.14 3.98 7.49
N ALA A 227 16.34 4.54 7.72
CA ALA A 227 17.44 4.51 6.76
C ALA A 227 17.75 3.11 6.24
N SER A 228 17.80 2.09 7.12
CA SER A 228 18.10 0.71 6.73
C SER A 228 17.15 0.14 5.67
N ASP A 229 15.85 0.40 5.81
CA ASP A 229 14.83 -0.14 4.91
C ASP A 229 14.82 0.63 3.58
N ARG A 230 15.09 1.93 3.64
CA ARG A 230 15.30 2.76 2.45
C ARG A 230 16.51 2.28 1.65
N ASP A 231 17.63 2.07 2.33
CA ASP A 231 18.89 1.74 1.69
C ASP A 231 18.78 0.33 1.06
N ALA A 232 18.16 -0.62 1.77
CA ALA A 232 17.81 -1.94 1.22
C ALA A 232 16.91 -1.85 -0.04
N LEU A 233 15.91 -0.96 -0.03
CA LEU A 233 15.06 -0.72 -1.21
C LEU A 233 15.87 -0.28 -2.42
N LEU A 234 16.79 0.67 -2.22
CA LEU A 234 17.60 1.26 -3.28
C LEU A 234 18.76 0.37 -3.75
N GLU A 235 19.31 -0.45 -2.86
CA GLU A 235 20.33 -1.46 -3.21
C GLU A 235 19.76 -2.56 -4.10
N GLY A 236 18.46 -2.84 -4.01
CA GLY A 236 17.78 -3.83 -4.84
C GLY A 236 18.27 -5.26 -4.60
N SER A 237 18.74 -5.55 -3.37
CA SER A 237 19.17 -6.88 -2.95
C SER A 237 18.02 -7.92 -2.94
N GLU A 238 16.78 -7.44 -2.82
CA GLU A 238 15.55 -8.22 -2.86
C GLU A 238 14.54 -7.58 -3.84
N PRO A 239 13.59 -8.34 -4.40
CA PRO A 239 12.50 -7.78 -5.20
C PRO A 239 11.65 -6.78 -4.38
N VAL A 240 11.19 -5.69 -5.00
CA VAL A 240 10.35 -4.65 -4.35
C VAL A 240 9.09 -5.22 -3.69
N THR A 241 8.56 -6.34 -4.19
CA THR A 241 7.42 -7.03 -3.58
C THR A 241 7.75 -7.63 -2.22
N GLU A 242 8.94 -8.20 -2.06
CA GLU A 242 9.43 -8.74 -0.78
C GLU A 242 9.74 -7.61 0.19
N GLN A 243 10.35 -6.53 -0.28
CA GLN A 243 10.61 -5.33 0.52
C GLN A 243 9.30 -4.67 0.99
N LEU A 244 8.30 -4.56 0.13
CA LEU A 244 6.95 -4.10 0.48
C LEU A 244 6.32 -4.99 1.55
N THR A 245 6.40 -6.31 1.39
CA THR A 245 5.93 -7.27 2.40
C THR A 245 6.61 -7.05 3.73
N ASN A 246 7.93 -6.92 3.72
CA ASN A 246 8.73 -6.72 4.91
C ASN A 246 8.39 -5.41 5.61
N LEU A 247 8.29 -4.30 4.86
CA LEU A 247 7.87 -2.99 5.37
C LEU A 247 6.49 -3.02 6.03
N GLN A 248 5.54 -3.78 5.47
CA GLN A 248 4.21 -3.92 6.02
C GLN A 248 4.18 -4.80 7.26
N ALA A 249 4.82 -5.96 7.20
CA ALA A 249 4.87 -6.88 8.32
C ALA A 249 5.55 -6.21 9.52
N ARG A 250 6.66 -5.51 9.33
CA ARG A 250 7.34 -4.71 10.39
C ARG A 250 6.41 -3.80 11.17
N ARG A 251 5.36 -3.32 10.52
CA ARG A 251 4.39 -2.37 11.08
C ARG A 251 3.10 -3.02 11.54
N GLY A 252 3.04 -4.34 11.59
CA GLY A 252 1.83 -5.07 11.92
C GLY A 252 0.71 -4.85 10.90
N ARG A 253 1.05 -4.77 9.60
CA ARG A 253 0.11 -4.53 8.49
C ARG A 253 0.17 -5.63 7.43
N GLY A 254 -0.69 -5.49 6.43
CA GLY A 254 -0.74 -6.38 5.28
C GLY A 254 -1.09 -7.80 5.67
N LYS A 255 -0.49 -8.76 4.96
CA LYS A 255 -0.75 -10.19 5.16
C LYS A 255 -0.53 -10.65 6.60
N PHE A 256 0.53 -10.18 7.28
CA PHE A 256 0.80 -10.56 8.67
C PHE A 256 -0.37 -10.19 9.59
N ARG A 257 -0.94 -8.98 9.45
CA ARG A 257 -2.13 -8.56 10.21
C ARG A 257 -3.35 -9.40 9.89
N GLN A 258 -3.59 -9.69 8.61
CA GLN A 258 -4.74 -10.49 8.18
C GLN A 258 -4.65 -11.92 8.73
N ASP A 259 -3.47 -12.52 8.68
CA ASP A 259 -3.22 -13.86 9.22
C ASP A 259 -3.42 -13.86 10.75
N LEU A 260 -3.02 -12.80 11.47
CA LEU A 260 -3.32 -12.67 12.90
C LEU A 260 -4.81 -12.45 13.19
N LEU A 261 -5.52 -11.66 12.38
CA LEU A 261 -6.98 -11.52 12.48
C LEU A 261 -7.66 -12.88 12.30
N ALA A 262 -7.23 -13.69 11.33
CA ALA A 262 -7.74 -15.04 11.13
C ALA A 262 -7.41 -15.96 12.32
N ASN A 263 -6.14 -15.98 12.75
CA ASN A 263 -5.66 -16.84 13.85
C ASN A 263 -6.32 -16.52 15.19
N TRP A 264 -6.71 -15.26 15.41
CA TRP A 264 -7.34 -14.79 16.63
C TRP A 264 -8.86 -14.58 16.52
N GLY A 265 -9.50 -15.05 15.43
CA GLY A 265 -10.95 -14.95 15.24
C GLY A 265 -11.47 -13.50 15.26
N GLY A 266 -10.70 -12.56 14.71
CA GLY A 266 -11.03 -11.14 14.63
C GLY A 266 -10.99 -10.38 15.96
N ALA A 267 -10.43 -10.97 17.02
CA ALA A 267 -10.51 -10.43 18.37
C ALA A 267 -9.17 -10.47 19.11
N CYS A 268 -8.99 -9.60 20.11
CA CYS A 268 -7.78 -9.57 20.93
C CYS A 268 -7.46 -10.95 21.54
N ALA A 269 -6.20 -11.36 21.43
CA ALA A 269 -5.66 -12.61 21.94
C ALA A 269 -5.87 -12.82 23.45
N VAL A 270 -6.02 -11.73 24.20
CA VAL A 270 -6.20 -11.75 25.67
C VAL A 270 -7.65 -11.40 26.05
N THR A 271 -8.18 -10.29 25.54
CA THR A 271 -9.44 -9.73 26.06
C THR A 271 -10.68 -10.20 25.29
N GLY A 272 -10.51 -10.79 24.10
CA GLY A 272 -11.61 -11.08 23.20
C GLY A 272 -12.27 -9.83 22.59
N LEU A 273 -11.71 -8.63 22.77
CA LEU A 273 -12.19 -7.40 22.15
C LEU A 273 -12.14 -7.52 20.62
N ALA A 274 -13.31 -7.47 19.97
CA ALA A 274 -13.47 -7.63 18.52
C ALA A 274 -13.68 -6.28 17.79
N CYS A 275 -12.97 -5.23 18.23
CA CYS A 275 -12.99 -3.91 17.60
C CYS A 275 -11.67 -3.72 16.84
N SER A 276 -11.68 -4.04 15.55
CA SER A 276 -10.47 -4.14 14.71
C SER A 276 -9.60 -2.88 14.71
N GLU A 277 -10.24 -1.72 14.84
CA GLU A 277 -9.68 -0.37 14.81
C GLU A 277 -8.77 -0.10 16.02
N VAL A 278 -8.95 -0.81 17.13
CA VAL A 278 -8.11 -0.69 18.32
C VAL A 278 -7.18 -1.89 18.53
N LEU A 279 -7.20 -2.86 17.60
CA LEU A 279 -6.33 -4.03 17.61
C LEU A 279 -5.06 -3.77 16.82
N ARG A 280 -3.93 -4.25 17.34
CA ARG A 280 -2.60 -4.17 16.76
C ARG A 280 -2.02 -5.56 16.58
N ALA A 281 -1.35 -5.77 15.45
CA ALA A 281 -0.59 -6.97 15.17
C ALA A 281 0.82 -6.79 15.74
N SER A 282 1.08 -7.36 16.90
CA SER A 282 2.37 -7.27 17.59
C SER A 282 3.21 -8.49 17.31
N HIS A 283 4.47 -8.31 16.90
CA HIS A 283 5.44 -9.42 16.90
C HIS A 283 5.75 -9.88 18.32
N ILE A 284 6.01 -11.19 18.47
CA ILE A 284 6.46 -11.78 19.74
C ILE A 284 7.99 -11.66 19.86
N LYS A 285 8.71 -12.32 18.95
CA LYS A 285 10.15 -12.09 18.73
C LYS A 285 10.30 -10.79 17.92
N PRO A 286 10.97 -9.75 18.46
CA PRO A 286 11.02 -8.45 17.81
C PRO A 286 11.59 -8.50 16.38
N TRP A 287 11.01 -7.69 15.49
CA TRP A 287 11.41 -7.61 14.07
C TRP A 287 12.92 -7.48 13.84
N ALA A 288 13.59 -6.67 14.68
CA ALA A 288 15.00 -6.35 14.56
C ALA A 288 15.92 -7.58 14.67
N VAL A 289 15.49 -8.61 15.38
CA VAL A 289 16.26 -9.84 15.68
C VAL A 289 15.64 -11.10 15.06
N ALA A 290 14.47 -10.96 14.41
CA ALA A 290 13.80 -12.02 13.68
C ALA A 290 14.41 -12.21 12.28
N THR A 291 14.51 -13.46 11.84
CA THR A 291 14.87 -13.84 10.46
C THR A 291 13.75 -13.48 9.48
N ALA A 292 14.04 -13.50 8.17
CA ALA A 292 13.05 -13.21 7.12
C ALA A 292 11.79 -14.11 7.22
N ALA A 293 11.97 -15.40 7.52
CA ALA A 293 10.84 -16.32 7.72
C ALA A 293 10.03 -15.97 8.99
N GLU A 294 10.70 -15.74 10.13
CA GLU A 294 10.03 -15.42 11.41
C GLU A 294 9.28 -14.09 11.36
N ARG A 295 9.73 -13.14 10.54
CA ARG A 295 9.09 -11.83 10.33
C ARG A 295 7.69 -11.93 9.73
N LEU A 296 7.45 -12.95 8.92
CA LEU A 296 6.21 -13.19 8.18
C LEU A 296 5.39 -14.35 8.76
N ASP A 297 5.94 -15.09 9.73
CA ASP A 297 5.25 -16.20 10.40
C ASP A 297 4.16 -15.66 11.34
N PRO A 298 2.87 -15.97 11.11
CA PRO A 298 1.80 -15.51 11.98
C PRO A 298 1.82 -16.18 13.37
N ASN A 299 2.63 -17.23 13.59
CA ASN A 299 2.88 -17.74 14.94
C ASN A 299 3.84 -16.84 15.73
N ASN A 300 4.61 -15.98 15.06
CA ASN A 300 5.43 -14.95 15.70
C ASN A 300 4.62 -13.67 16.00
N GLY A 301 3.32 -13.78 16.27
CA GLY A 301 2.48 -12.61 16.48
C GLY A 301 1.26 -12.83 17.36
N LEU A 302 0.89 -11.76 18.07
CA LEU A 302 -0.33 -11.64 18.85
C LEU A 302 -1.18 -10.49 18.33
N LEU A 303 -2.49 -10.69 18.26
CA LEU A 303 -3.43 -9.61 18.02
C LEU A 303 -3.84 -8.99 19.36
N LEU A 304 -3.37 -7.79 19.68
CA LEU A 304 -3.52 -7.18 21.00
C LEU A 304 -4.31 -5.87 20.93
N SER A 305 -5.05 -5.53 21.98
CA SER A 305 -5.57 -4.16 22.12
C SER A 305 -4.41 -3.18 22.31
N ALA A 306 -4.57 -1.93 21.89
CA ALA A 306 -3.49 -0.94 21.88
C ALA A 306 -2.73 -0.79 23.21
N ASN A 307 -3.41 -0.92 24.35
CA ASN A 307 -2.77 -0.91 25.67
C ASN A 307 -1.92 -2.17 25.94
N LEU A 308 -2.43 -3.36 25.62
CA LEU A 308 -1.70 -4.62 25.80
C LEU A 308 -0.50 -4.72 24.86
N ASP A 309 -0.65 -4.25 23.62
CA ASP A 309 0.44 -4.13 22.64
C ASP A 309 1.61 -3.33 23.22
N VAL A 310 1.34 -2.14 23.77
CA VAL A 310 2.39 -1.30 24.37
C VAL A 310 3.03 -1.97 25.59
N LEU A 311 2.24 -2.60 26.47
CA LEU A 311 2.78 -3.30 27.64
C LEU A 311 3.66 -4.48 27.25
N PHE A 312 3.23 -5.26 26.26
CA PHE A 312 3.94 -6.43 25.77
C PHE A 312 5.24 -6.01 25.07
N TYR A 313 5.17 -5.07 24.13
CA TYR A 313 6.35 -4.52 23.43
C TYR A 313 7.39 -3.93 24.39
N ARG A 314 6.95 -3.29 25.48
CA ARG A 314 7.85 -2.73 26.51
C ARG A 314 8.37 -3.79 27.48
N GLY A 315 7.98 -5.06 27.36
CA GLY A 315 8.36 -6.11 28.29
C GLY A 315 7.70 -6.02 29.67
N LEU A 316 6.66 -5.20 29.83
CA LEU A 316 5.93 -5.06 31.11
C LEU A 316 4.98 -6.23 31.37
N ILE A 317 4.58 -6.93 30.31
CA ILE A 317 3.88 -8.22 30.37
C ILE A 317 4.54 -9.23 29.43
N SER A 318 4.39 -10.51 29.73
CA SER A 318 4.71 -11.64 28.85
C SER A 318 3.73 -12.78 29.13
N PHE A 319 3.93 -13.95 28.52
CA PHE A 319 3.10 -15.14 28.78
C PHE A 319 3.98 -16.37 29.00
N ASP A 320 3.59 -17.24 29.93
CA ASP A 320 4.22 -18.53 30.15
C ASP A 320 3.78 -19.59 29.12
N GLU A 321 4.24 -20.82 29.29
CA GLU A 321 3.98 -21.95 28.40
C GLU A 321 2.50 -22.39 28.40
N GLN A 322 1.75 -22.03 29.45
CA GLN A 322 0.32 -22.30 29.59
C GLN A 322 -0.53 -21.08 29.17
N GLY A 323 0.10 -20.04 28.62
CA GLY A 323 -0.54 -18.80 28.20
C GLY A 323 -0.98 -17.90 29.37
N GLN A 324 -0.51 -18.14 30.59
CA GLN A 324 -0.79 -17.25 31.73
C GLN A 324 0.08 -16.00 31.62
N MET A 325 -0.52 -14.84 31.88
CA MET A 325 0.21 -13.58 31.80
C MET A 325 1.16 -13.42 32.98
N LEU A 326 2.43 -13.20 32.64
CA LEU A 326 3.46 -12.73 33.53
C LEU A 326 3.43 -11.20 33.54
N VAL A 327 3.45 -10.60 34.73
CA VAL A 327 3.43 -9.14 34.89
C VAL A 327 4.69 -8.69 35.60
N SER A 328 5.43 -7.78 34.98
CA SER A 328 6.68 -7.23 35.49
C SER A 328 6.52 -6.59 36.88
N HIS A 329 7.55 -6.64 37.72
CA HIS A 329 7.55 -5.97 39.01
C HIS A 329 7.50 -4.44 38.91
N TRP A 330 7.84 -3.86 37.75
CA TRP A 330 7.71 -2.42 37.47
C TRP A 330 6.25 -1.95 37.39
N MET A 331 5.28 -2.86 37.32
CA MET A 331 3.86 -2.55 37.41
C MET A 331 3.32 -2.68 38.83
N SER A 332 2.94 -1.56 39.45
CA SER A 332 2.26 -1.54 40.74
C SER A 332 0.86 -2.16 40.68
N ASP A 333 0.36 -2.62 41.83
CA ASP A 333 -0.98 -3.24 41.93
C ASP A 333 -2.11 -2.31 41.48
N VAL A 334 -1.99 -1.01 41.78
CA VAL A 334 -2.96 0.00 41.34
C VAL A 334 -3.04 0.05 39.80
N HIS A 335 -1.90 0.01 39.11
CA HIS A 335 -1.88 -0.02 37.64
C HIS A 335 -2.37 -1.34 37.08
N ARG A 336 -2.05 -2.48 37.74
CA ARG A 336 -2.54 -3.81 37.35
C ARG A 336 -4.06 -3.86 37.39
N VAL A 337 -4.67 -3.37 38.48
CA VAL A 337 -6.13 -3.29 38.62
C VAL A 337 -6.74 -2.37 37.55
N ALA A 338 -6.17 -1.18 37.35
CA ALA A 338 -6.67 -0.22 36.36
C ALA A 338 -6.64 -0.75 34.91
N LEU A 339 -5.67 -1.62 34.59
CA LEU A 339 -5.50 -2.23 33.26
C LEU A 339 -6.19 -3.61 33.14
N GLY A 340 -6.75 -4.13 34.24
CA GLY A 340 -7.37 -5.45 34.31
C GLY A 340 -6.38 -6.58 34.03
N LEU A 341 -5.25 -6.60 34.76
CA LEU A 341 -4.19 -7.61 34.66
C LEU A 341 -4.06 -8.39 35.98
N PRO A 342 -3.62 -9.67 35.96
CA PRO A 342 -3.26 -10.45 34.77
C PRO A 342 -4.49 -11.01 34.03
N ARG A 343 -4.30 -11.38 32.75
CA ARG A 343 -5.28 -12.12 31.94
C ARG A 343 -4.56 -13.13 31.05
N SER A 344 -5.08 -14.34 30.91
CA SER A 344 -4.46 -15.37 30.08
C SER A 344 -4.73 -15.13 28.58
N LEU A 345 -3.90 -15.72 27.72
CA LEU A 345 -4.24 -15.87 26.31
C LEU A 345 -5.49 -16.75 26.17
N ARG A 346 -6.33 -16.45 25.18
CA ARG A 346 -7.54 -17.25 24.90
C ARG A 346 -7.20 -18.65 24.39
N TRP A 347 -6.07 -18.80 23.69
CA TRP A 347 -5.51 -20.08 23.29
C TRP A 347 -3.99 -20.01 23.13
N MET A 348 -3.37 -21.18 23.22
CA MET A 348 -1.93 -21.36 23.22
C MET A 348 -1.58 -22.54 22.29
N THR A 349 -0.53 -22.40 21.48
CA THR A 349 -0.01 -23.44 20.57
C THR A 349 1.49 -23.65 20.75
N ASP A 350 2.01 -24.83 20.43
CA ASP A 350 3.44 -25.11 20.55
C ASP A 350 4.30 -24.13 19.73
N ALA A 351 3.82 -23.70 18.56
CA ALA A 351 4.53 -22.72 17.73
C ALA A 351 4.62 -21.33 18.38
N LEU A 352 3.54 -20.86 19.00
CA LEU A 352 3.55 -19.61 19.78
C LEU A 352 4.49 -19.72 20.99
N ALA A 353 4.59 -20.90 21.62
CA ALA A 353 5.39 -21.12 22.83
C ALA A 353 6.88 -20.88 22.55
N VAL A 354 7.36 -21.27 21.37
CA VAL A 354 8.76 -21.05 20.93
C VAL A 354 9.10 -19.56 20.90
N TYR A 355 8.24 -18.72 20.29
CA TYR A 355 8.49 -17.28 20.25
C TYR A 355 8.32 -16.62 21.62
N LEU A 356 7.33 -17.06 22.42
CA LEU A 356 7.12 -16.53 23.77
C LEU A 356 8.29 -16.85 24.70
N ALA A 357 8.97 -17.98 24.50
CA ALA A 357 10.19 -18.29 25.24
C ALA A 357 11.28 -17.23 25.00
N TYR A 358 11.48 -16.82 23.74
CA TYR A 358 12.39 -15.71 23.41
C TYR A 358 11.94 -14.39 24.05
N HIS A 359 10.65 -14.06 23.96
CA HIS A 359 10.12 -12.83 24.57
C HIS A 359 10.34 -12.81 26.09
N ARG A 360 10.15 -13.95 26.77
CA ARG A 360 10.42 -14.08 28.21
C ARG A 360 11.90 -13.89 28.56
N SER A 361 12.85 -14.35 27.73
CA SER A 361 14.29 -14.25 28.04
C SER A 361 14.91 -12.91 27.64
N GLU A 362 14.49 -12.33 26.51
CA GLU A 362 15.19 -11.18 25.90
C GLU A 362 14.43 -9.85 26.02
N VAL A 363 13.11 -9.87 26.24
CA VAL A 363 12.26 -8.66 26.19
C VAL A 363 11.60 -8.38 27.53
N PHE A 364 11.08 -9.42 28.19
CA PHE A 364 10.35 -9.30 29.45
C PHE A 364 11.26 -8.71 30.55
N GLN A 365 10.76 -7.67 31.20
CA GLN A 365 11.41 -7.05 32.33
C GLN A 365 11.01 -7.82 33.59
N HIS A 366 11.84 -8.80 33.97
CA HIS A 366 11.69 -9.55 35.21
C HIS A 366 11.52 -8.63 36.41
#